data_AF-A0A379AET8-F1
#
_entry.id   AF-A0A379AET8-F1
#
_cell.length_a   1.000
_cell.length_b   1.000
_cell.length_c   1.000
_cell.angle_alpha   90.00
_cell.angle_beta   90.00
_cell.angle_gamma   90.00
#
_symmetry.space_group_name_H-M   'P 1'
#
loop_
_entity.id
_entity.type
_entity.pdbx_description
1 polymer ?
#
loop_
_entity_poly.entity_id
_entity_poly.type
_entity_poly.pdbx_seq_one_letter_code
_entity_poly.pdbx_strand_id
1 'polypeptide(L)'
;MPATTESNPLSVRSVRATGGYYLPDQDHGPEHSEFVDFFATYKATLPAVGRLMKVCRARVVPLFPVYNSETHKLEIYVRPPMDDLLEADDHQLARRMNEEVEVFVRPHPEQYTWILKLLKTRKEGDIEPYSRKDLYPRK
;
A
#
# COMPACT_ATOMS: atom_id res chain seq x y z
N MET A 1 -23.83 -10.02 6.38
CA MET A 1 -24.26 -9.18 5.24
C MET A 1 -22.99 -8.70 4.55
N PRO A 2 -22.74 -9.02 3.28
CA PRO A 2 -21.50 -8.63 2.63
C PRO A 2 -21.59 -7.14 2.25
N ALA A 3 -20.56 -6.37 2.58
CA ALA A 3 -20.42 -5.00 2.12
C ALA A 3 -19.98 -5.03 0.65
N THR A 4 -20.92 -4.91 -0.27
CA THR A 4 -20.62 -4.53 -1.65
C THR A 4 -19.93 -3.16 -1.61
N THR A 5 -18.62 -3.12 -1.89
CA THR A 5 -17.88 -1.88 -2.10
C THR A 5 -18.29 -1.31 -3.47
N GLU A 6 -19.52 -0.80 -3.56
CA GLU A 6 -19.88 0.08 -4.66
C GLU A 6 -18.98 1.30 -4.58
N SER A 7 -18.19 1.52 -5.63
CA SER A 7 -17.35 2.72 -5.75
C SER A 7 -18.26 3.95 -5.68
N ASN A 8 -18.05 4.81 -4.68
CA ASN A 8 -18.82 6.05 -4.53
C ASN A 8 -18.73 6.90 -5.82
N PRO A 9 -19.82 7.14 -6.56
CA PRO A 9 -19.76 7.79 -7.87
C PRO A 9 -19.19 9.22 -7.81
N LEU A 10 -19.24 9.88 -6.64
CA LEU A 10 -18.64 11.20 -6.44
C LEU A 10 -17.10 11.14 -6.41
N SER A 11 -16.50 10.10 -5.82
CA SER A 11 -15.03 9.98 -5.76
C SER A 11 -14.44 9.67 -7.14
N VAL A 12 -15.11 8.81 -7.92
CA VAL A 12 -14.70 8.49 -9.29
C VAL A 12 -14.75 9.71 -10.20
N ARG A 13 -15.82 10.52 -10.10
CA ARG A 13 -15.96 11.76 -10.87
C ARG A 13 -14.88 12.78 -10.49
N SER A 14 -14.55 12.89 -9.21
CA SER A 14 -13.50 13.79 -8.72
C SER A 14 -12.13 13.40 -9.27
N VAL A 15 -11.73 12.13 -9.13
CA VAL A 15 -10.43 11.66 -9.64
C VAL A 15 -10.29 11.91 -11.15
N ARG A 16 -11.37 11.71 -11.90
CA ARG A 16 -11.41 12.01 -13.34
C ARG A 16 -11.33 13.50 -13.68
N ALA A 17 -11.73 14.38 -12.77
CA ALA A 17 -11.76 15.82 -12.99
C ALA A 17 -10.51 16.54 -12.46
N THR A 18 -9.97 16.11 -11.32
CA THR A 18 -8.92 16.84 -10.57
C THR A 18 -7.77 15.96 -10.07
N GLY A 19 -7.83 14.64 -10.26
CA GLY A 19 -6.89 13.69 -9.65
C GLY A 19 -7.25 13.34 -8.19
N GLY A 20 -6.46 12.46 -7.58
CA GLY A 20 -6.65 12.01 -6.19
C GLY A 20 -5.41 11.36 -5.60
N TYR A 21 -5.40 11.21 -4.28
CA TYR A 21 -4.31 10.56 -3.54
C TYR A 21 -4.82 9.29 -2.85
N TYR A 22 -4.05 8.21 -2.95
CA TYR A 22 -4.35 6.92 -2.34
C TYR A 22 -3.15 6.45 -1.51
N LEU A 23 -3.41 6.07 -0.26
CA LEU A 23 -2.42 5.50 0.66
C LEU A 23 -2.62 3.98 0.73
N PRO A 24 -1.72 3.19 0.12
CA PRO A 24 -1.91 1.74 -0.05
C PRO A 24 -1.40 0.92 1.14
N ASP A 25 -0.83 1.57 2.16
CA ASP A 25 0.07 0.90 3.10
C ASP A 25 -0.68 0.17 4.22
N GLN A 26 -1.97 0.44 4.41
CA GLN A 26 -2.76 -0.16 5.48
C GLN A 26 -3.01 -1.66 5.25
N ASP A 27 -3.12 -2.40 6.36
CA ASP A 27 -3.54 -3.79 6.37
C ASP A 27 -5.08 -3.85 6.47
N HIS A 28 -5.73 -4.47 5.48
CA HIS A 28 -7.18 -4.54 5.34
C HIS A 28 -7.76 -5.93 5.62
N GLY A 29 -6.98 -6.84 6.20
CA GLY A 29 -7.43 -8.22 6.42
C GLY A 29 -7.28 -9.12 5.18
N PRO A 30 -7.61 -10.41 5.30
CA PRO A 30 -7.29 -11.41 4.28
C PRO A 30 -8.34 -11.50 3.15
N GLU A 31 -9.56 -11.02 3.36
CA GLU A 31 -10.71 -11.28 2.47
C GLU A 31 -10.50 -10.79 1.02
N HIS A 32 -9.75 -9.70 0.85
CA HIS A 32 -9.50 -9.07 -0.46
C HIS A 32 -8.02 -8.81 -0.72
N SER A 33 -7.15 -9.39 0.10
CA SER A 33 -5.70 -9.15 0.03
C SER A 33 -4.98 -10.33 -0.59
N GLU A 34 -3.98 -10.02 -1.38
CA GLU A 34 -3.00 -10.99 -1.84
C GLU A 34 -1.85 -11.07 -0.84
N PHE A 35 -1.37 -12.29 -0.58
CA PHE A 35 -0.22 -12.51 0.28
C PHE A 35 1.07 -12.52 -0.54
N VAL A 36 1.62 -11.34 -0.78
CA VAL A 36 2.76 -11.10 -1.66
C VAL A 36 4.01 -10.67 -0.89
N ASP A 37 5.18 -10.85 -1.50
CA ASP A 37 6.45 -10.47 -0.91
C ASP A 37 6.48 -8.99 -0.50
N PHE A 38 7.09 -8.74 0.65
CA PHE A 38 7.32 -7.43 1.24
C PHE A 38 8.60 -7.47 2.07
N PHE A 39 9.68 -6.91 1.53
CA PHE A 39 11.04 -7.04 2.07
C PHE A 39 11.43 -8.52 2.32
N ALA A 40 11.77 -8.89 3.55
CA ALA A 40 12.21 -10.25 3.91
C ALA A 40 11.06 -11.15 4.40
N THR A 41 9.81 -10.74 4.15
CA THR A 41 8.61 -11.50 4.51
C THR A 41 7.53 -11.30 3.45
N TYR A 42 6.28 -11.64 3.76
CA TYR A 42 5.13 -11.30 2.96
C TYR A 42 4.20 -10.36 3.72
N LYS A 43 3.34 -9.65 2.98
CA LYS A 43 2.29 -8.76 3.48
C LYS A 43 0.96 -9.12 2.81
N ALA A 44 -0.14 -8.97 3.55
CA ALA A 44 -1.49 -8.95 2.98
C ALA A 44 -1.72 -7.58 2.33
N THR A 45 -1.70 -7.52 1.00
CA THR A 45 -1.78 -6.27 0.24
C THR A 45 -3.00 -6.27 -0.67
N LEU A 46 -3.78 -5.18 -0.62
CA LEU A 46 -4.91 -4.98 -1.51
C LEU A 46 -4.43 -4.66 -2.94
N PRO A 47 -4.93 -5.33 -3.99
CA PRO A 47 -4.69 -4.97 -5.39
C PRO A 47 -5.51 -3.75 -5.85
N ALA A 48 -5.71 -2.78 -4.96
CA ALA A 48 -6.62 -1.65 -5.16
C ALA A 48 -6.21 -0.72 -6.32
N VAL A 49 -4.92 -0.65 -6.65
CA VAL A 49 -4.42 0.19 -7.74
C VAL A 49 -4.99 -0.22 -9.09
N GLY A 50 -5.09 -1.51 -9.40
CA GLY A 50 -5.70 -1.95 -10.66
C GLY A 50 -7.17 -1.53 -10.77
N ARG A 51 -7.91 -1.61 -9.66
CA ARG A 51 -9.30 -1.13 -9.60
C ARG A 51 -9.38 0.39 -9.81
N LEU A 52 -8.50 1.17 -9.18
CA LEU A 52 -8.45 2.63 -9.34
C LEU A 52 -8.13 3.02 -10.79
N MET A 53 -7.15 2.37 -11.43
CA MET A 53 -6.80 2.60 -12.83
C MET A 53 -8.00 2.35 -13.75
N LYS A 54 -8.67 1.19 -13.59
CA LYS A 54 -9.82 0.79 -14.43
C LYS A 54 -11.05 1.68 -14.21
N VAL A 55 -11.45 1.88 -12.95
CA VAL A 55 -12.67 2.64 -12.62
C VAL A 55 -12.46 4.12 -12.89
N CYS A 56 -11.33 4.70 -12.52
CA CYS A 56 -11.09 6.13 -12.73
C CYS A 56 -10.60 6.45 -14.14
N ARG A 57 -10.15 5.47 -14.94
CA ARG A 57 -9.41 5.71 -16.19
C ARG A 57 -8.21 6.64 -15.95
N ALA A 58 -7.53 6.44 -14.82
CA ALA A 58 -6.46 7.28 -14.35
C ALA A 58 -5.11 6.54 -14.49
N ARG A 59 -4.05 7.28 -14.81
CA ARG A 59 -2.68 6.79 -14.63
C ARG A 59 -2.32 6.92 -13.16
N VAL A 60 -1.69 5.88 -12.62
CA VAL A 60 -1.22 5.88 -11.23
C VAL A 60 0.26 6.19 -11.22
N VAL A 61 0.64 7.20 -10.45
CA VAL A 61 2.02 7.68 -10.32
C VAL A 61 2.46 7.51 -8.87
N PRO A 62 3.46 6.64 -8.58
CA PRO A 62 3.97 6.46 -7.24
C PRO A 62 4.75 7.69 -6.77
N LEU A 63 4.54 8.10 -5.53
CA LEU A 63 5.31 9.17 -4.92
C LEU A 63 5.56 8.92 -3.44
N PHE A 64 6.64 9.51 -2.91
CA PHE A 64 7.01 9.41 -1.50
C PHE A 64 7.60 10.73 -0.99
N PRO A 65 7.00 11.34 0.03
CA PRO A 65 7.54 12.53 0.68
C PRO A 65 8.64 12.16 1.70
N VAL A 66 9.76 12.88 1.68
CA VAL A 66 10.87 12.75 2.64
C VAL A 66 11.21 14.13 3.17
N TYR A 67 11.39 14.24 4.49
CA TYR A 67 11.87 15.45 5.12
C TYR A 67 13.39 15.50 5.09
N ASN A 68 13.95 16.56 4.49
CA ASN A 68 15.38 16.84 4.51
C ASN A 68 15.69 17.77 5.71
N SER A 69 16.42 17.25 6.69
CA SER A 69 16.77 17.96 7.93
C SER A 69 17.81 19.05 7.75
N GLU A 70 18.67 18.96 6.72
CA GLU A 70 19.71 19.95 6.44
C GLU A 70 19.13 21.19 5.76
N THR A 71 18.21 20.98 4.81
CA THR A 71 17.60 22.08 4.04
C THR A 71 16.26 22.54 4.61
N HIS A 72 15.73 21.82 5.60
CA HIS A 72 14.41 22.01 6.21
C HIS A 72 13.26 22.00 5.18
N LYS A 73 13.36 21.16 4.15
CA LYS A 73 12.39 21.05 3.07
C LYS A 73 11.78 19.66 3.00
N LEU A 74 10.57 19.60 2.44
CA LEU A 74 9.95 18.36 2.02
C LEU A 74 10.33 18.07 0.57
N GLU A 75 11.04 16.96 0.35
CA GLU A 75 11.39 16.46 -0.97
C GLU A 75 10.37 15.41 -1.38
N ILE A 76 9.79 15.57 -2.57
CA ILE A 76 8.81 14.63 -3.12
C ILE A 76 9.49 13.80 -4.20
N TYR A 77 9.71 12.52 -3.91
CA TYR A 77 10.24 11.57 -4.86
C TYR A 77 9.09 11.01 -5.68
N VAL A 78 9.20 11.07 -7.01
CA VAL A 78 8.17 10.60 -7.95
C VAL A 78 8.79 9.58 -8.89
N ARG A 79 8.13 8.43 -9.05
CA ARG A 79 8.55 7.38 -9.97
C ARG A 79 7.69 7.36 -11.23
N PRO A 80 8.16 6.71 -12.32
CA PRO A 80 7.38 6.61 -13.55
C PRO A 80 5.97 6.03 -13.30
N PRO A 81 4.96 6.43 -14.12
CA PRO A 81 3.62 5.88 -14.01
C PRO A 81 3.62 4.35 -14.17
N MET A 82 2.76 3.67 -13.42
CA MET A 82 2.65 2.21 -13.39
C MET A 82 1.80 1.67 -14.56
N ASP A 83 2.12 2.07 -15.79
CA ASP A 83 1.36 1.70 -16.99
C ASP A 83 1.47 0.22 -17.35
N ASP A 84 2.50 -0.45 -16.83
CA ASP A 84 2.75 -1.89 -16.97
C ASP A 84 1.65 -2.76 -16.30
N LEU A 85 0.78 -2.16 -15.49
CA LEU A 85 -0.24 -2.85 -14.70
C LEU A 85 -1.62 -3.00 -15.35
N LEU A 86 -1.83 -2.51 -16.57
CA LEU A 86 -3.17 -2.50 -17.19
C LEU A 86 -3.79 -3.91 -17.33
N GLU A 87 -2.94 -4.89 -17.68
CA GLU A 87 -3.32 -6.29 -17.89
C GLU A 87 -2.84 -7.22 -16.76
N ALA A 88 -2.37 -6.64 -15.64
CA ALA A 88 -1.85 -7.41 -14.51
C ALA A 88 -2.98 -8.07 -13.71
N ASP A 89 -2.69 -9.26 -13.17
CA ASP A 89 -3.56 -9.94 -12.21
C ASP A 89 -3.43 -9.34 -10.80
N ASP A 90 -4.33 -9.73 -9.89
CA ASP A 90 -4.39 -9.19 -8.54
C ASP A 90 -3.08 -9.43 -7.76
N HIS A 91 -2.43 -10.58 -7.96
CA HIS A 91 -1.15 -10.89 -7.32
C HIS A 91 -0.04 -9.95 -7.80
N GLN A 92 0.08 -9.74 -9.12
CA GLN A 92 1.03 -8.81 -9.73
C GLN A 92 0.78 -7.38 -9.29
N LEU A 93 -0.49 -6.94 -9.25
CA LEU A 93 -0.90 -5.62 -8.77
C LEU A 93 -0.45 -5.40 -7.32
N ALA A 94 -0.76 -6.35 -6.43
CA ALA A 94 -0.39 -6.27 -5.03
C ALA A 94 1.14 -6.30 -4.84
N ARG A 95 1.85 -7.16 -5.57
CA ARG A 95 3.31 -7.25 -5.50
C ARG A 95 3.97 -5.96 -5.96
N ARG A 96 3.52 -5.39 -7.08
CA ARG A 96 4.06 -4.14 -7.64
C ARG A 96 3.89 -2.97 -6.67
N MET A 97 2.80 -2.94 -5.89
CA MET A 97 2.63 -1.94 -4.82
C MET A 97 3.67 -2.09 -3.71
N ASN A 98 3.91 -3.32 -3.24
CA ASN A 98 4.94 -3.57 -2.24
C ASN A 98 6.34 -3.20 -2.75
N GLU A 99 6.63 -3.41 -4.04
CA GLU A 99 7.89 -3.01 -4.67
C GLU A 99 8.12 -1.50 -4.64
N GLU A 100 7.09 -0.70 -4.94
CA GLU A 100 7.21 0.77 -4.87
C GLU A 100 7.50 1.22 -3.43
N VAL A 101 6.81 0.65 -2.44
CA VAL A 101 7.10 0.92 -1.03
C VAL A 101 8.53 0.53 -0.68
N GLU A 102 8.97 -0.67 -1.07
CA GLU A 102 10.34 -1.13 -0.82
C GLU A 102 11.38 -0.20 -1.44
N VAL A 103 11.15 0.27 -2.66
CA VAL A 103 12.07 1.18 -3.35
C VAL A 103 12.14 2.53 -2.64
N PHE A 104 11.01 3.12 -2.27
CA PHE A 104 10.97 4.44 -1.65
C PHE A 104 11.44 4.44 -0.20
N VAL A 105 11.20 3.37 0.55
CA VAL A 105 11.54 3.29 1.97
C VAL A 105 13.02 2.97 2.18
N ARG A 106 13.66 2.21 1.29
CA ARG A 106 15.07 1.77 1.46
C ARG A 106 16.08 2.90 1.74
N PRO A 107 16.02 4.08 1.08
CA PRO A 107 16.98 5.16 1.34
C PRO A 107 16.79 5.85 2.70
N HIS A 108 15.56 5.92 3.20
CA HIS A 108 15.18 6.65 4.41
C HIS A 108 14.22 5.82 5.28
N PRO A 109 14.63 4.61 5.74
CA PRO A 109 13.74 3.71 6.45
C PRO A 109 13.19 4.35 7.72
N GLU A 110 13.96 5.20 8.39
CA GLU A 110 13.56 5.93 9.60
C GLU A 110 12.36 6.88 9.40
N GLN A 111 12.09 7.31 8.16
CA GLN A 111 10.99 8.24 7.86
C GLN A 111 9.69 7.55 7.46
N TYR A 112 9.66 6.21 7.43
CA TYR A 112 8.46 5.47 7.12
C TYR A 112 7.57 5.26 8.34
N THR A 113 6.26 5.11 8.12
CA THR A 113 5.25 5.01 9.18
C THR A 113 5.22 3.59 9.80
N TRP A 114 6.30 3.17 10.45
CA TRP A 114 6.43 1.82 11.05
C TRP A 114 5.48 1.52 12.21
N ILE A 115 4.78 2.54 12.71
CA ILE A 115 3.67 2.34 13.67
C ILE A 115 2.48 1.60 13.04
N LEU A 116 2.38 1.59 11.72
CA LEU A 116 1.39 0.78 11.02
C LEU A 116 1.65 -0.71 11.27
N LYS A 117 0.57 -1.45 11.55
CA LYS A 117 0.61 -2.90 11.72
C LYS A 117 0.62 -3.62 10.36
N LEU A 118 1.65 -3.37 9.55
CA LEU A 118 1.77 -3.85 8.17
C LEU A 118 1.77 -5.39 8.04
N LEU A 119 2.18 -6.10 9.09
CA LEU A 119 2.33 -7.56 9.11
C LEU A 119 1.23 -8.25 9.94
N LYS A 120 0.07 -7.58 10.13
CA LYS A 120 -0.94 -8.05 11.08
C LYS A 120 -1.64 -9.29 10.55
N THR A 121 -2.11 -9.20 9.32
CA THR A 121 -2.81 -10.27 8.65
C THR A 121 -1.81 -11.27 8.10
N ARG A 122 -1.96 -12.53 8.53
CA ARG A 122 -1.10 -13.65 8.13
C ARG A 122 -1.92 -14.75 7.47
N LYS A 123 -1.24 -15.70 6.82
CA LYS A 123 -1.83 -16.93 6.33
C LYS A 123 -2.29 -17.77 7.53
N GLU A 124 -3.26 -18.65 7.30
CA GLU A 124 -3.73 -19.53 8.36
C GLU A 124 -2.59 -20.39 8.93
N GLY A 125 -2.50 -20.44 10.26
CA GLY A 125 -1.43 -21.14 10.99
C GLY A 125 -0.21 -20.27 11.33
N ASP A 126 -0.02 -19.13 10.67
CA ASP A 126 1.10 -18.22 10.97
C ASP A 126 0.81 -17.34 12.20
N ILE A 127 1.86 -17.01 12.94
CA ILE A 127 1.76 -16.15 14.13
C ILE A 127 1.62 -14.68 13.70
N GLU A 128 0.59 -13.98 14.19
CA GLU A 128 0.50 -12.52 14.11
C GLU A 128 1.62 -11.88 14.95
N PRO A 129 2.61 -11.18 14.36
CA PRO A 129 3.77 -10.67 15.09
C PRO A 129 3.43 -9.66 16.19
N TYR A 130 2.30 -8.95 16.07
CA TYR A 130 1.88 -7.92 17.03
C TYR A 130 1.10 -8.46 18.24
N SER A 131 0.74 -9.74 18.24
CA SER A 131 0.07 -10.41 19.39
C SER A 131 1.06 -11.20 20.26
N ARG A 132 2.36 -11.15 19.92
CA ARG A 132 3.48 -11.80 20.60
C ARG A 132 3.64 -11.29 22.04
N LYS A 133 3.19 -12.10 23.00
CA LYS A 133 3.32 -11.81 24.45
C LYS A 133 4.76 -11.95 24.97
N ASP A 134 5.58 -12.72 24.27
CA ASP A 134 7.00 -12.95 24.60
C ASP A 134 7.88 -11.72 24.32
N LEU A 135 7.52 -10.91 23.32
CA LEU A 135 8.23 -9.67 23.01
C LEU A 135 7.77 -8.49 23.87
N TYR A 136 6.53 -8.54 24.37
CA TYR A 136 5.92 -7.49 25.18
C TYR A 136 5.21 -8.06 26.42
N PRO A 137 5.96 -8.61 27.39
CA PRO A 137 5.35 -9.08 28.64
C PRO A 137 4.67 -7.89 29.33
N ARG A 138 3.35 -7.96 29.50
CA ARG A 138 2.63 -6.99 30.34
C ARG A 138 3.12 -7.17 31.76
N LYS A 139 3.66 -6.10 32.36
CA LYS A 139 3.96 -6.04 33.80
C LYS A 139 2.68 -6.11 34.61
#